data_AF-A0AAX6DMD3-F1
#
_entry.id   AF-A0AAX6DMD3-F1
#
_cell.length_a   1.000
_cell.length_b   1.000
_cell.length_c   1.000
_cell.angle_alpha   90.00
_cell.angle_beta   90.00
_cell.angle_gamma   90.00
#
_symmetry.space_group_name_H-M   'P 1'
#
loop_
_entity.id
_entity.type
_entity.pdbx_description
1 polymer ?
#
loop_
_entity_poly.entity_id
_entity_poly.type
_entity_poly.pdbx_seq_one_letter_code
_entity_poly.pdbx_strand_id
1 'polypeptide(L)'
;MRPSMRGMRELAGVMEEFGQLSGLRLNSNKSKVYFNNSCTLKEERALELGVEKGDLPVKYLGVPLSVNYAKDRDCQSLVDFAQRRVEGWQAAGLSFGGRIELVRSVISAIALFWLQSIMVPLATIRKIEGICAKFIWHGGIHAISWEQLCRPRKEGGVGLRSLVSVREAAGIKLAWRFLQGGSLWSAWMSSRYLRGRNFWVCEIDNNFSVAFKHILRNRPVLRKAIRRKMREGGETDLWLDPWIAGQSLLEILGPQTDGVAYRGLTCRHIIRGGVWRPEEYRFTAQLGGEIRQVQITHAILTDAWVWAPPGSTEGAGEFRFSSCYDLVRPHFDEIEEYDFIWGKGLARKMQLSAYKLVLGRMLTRDRLLRFGVHVPDPKCVLCETENESIGHLFFQCHVAWSIWAEQSRRYLGGVGRERDFREILKWIGDCRGQEQSWARRARLRLAASVWHVWRESNRRIYEGLTTPPVGILHNIESDVLVMSP
;
A
#
# COMPACT_ATOMS: atom_id res chain seq x y z
N MET A 1 30.66 -15.84 -16.01
CA MET A 1 31.47 -16.14 -17.20
C MET A 1 31.98 -14.83 -17.77
N ARG A 2 33.25 -14.76 -18.20
CA ARG A 2 33.73 -13.64 -19.03
C ARG A 2 33.29 -13.95 -20.46
N PRO A 3 32.66 -13.02 -21.19
CA PRO A 3 32.28 -13.27 -22.57
C PRO A 3 33.54 -13.50 -23.41
N SER A 4 33.72 -14.71 -23.94
CA SER A 4 34.80 -15.04 -24.88
C SER A 4 34.33 -14.82 -26.31
N MET A 5 35.24 -14.51 -27.23
CA MET A 5 34.91 -14.37 -28.66
C MET A 5 34.22 -15.63 -29.21
N ARG A 6 34.71 -16.81 -28.79
CA ARG A 6 34.09 -18.10 -29.11
C ARG A 6 32.64 -18.17 -28.63
N GLY A 7 32.37 -17.77 -27.38
CA GLY A 7 31.00 -17.78 -26.85
C GLY A 7 30.06 -16.81 -27.58
N MET A 8 30.57 -15.69 -28.08
CA MET A 8 29.78 -14.76 -28.90
C MET A 8 29.41 -15.38 -30.26
N ARG A 9 30.35 -16.07 -30.91
CA ARG A 9 30.11 -16.80 -32.18
C ARG A 9 29.13 -17.95 -32.01
N GLU A 10 29.28 -18.72 -30.94
CA GLU A 10 28.35 -19.80 -30.62
C GLU A 10 26.92 -19.25 -30.41
N LEU A 11 26.78 -18.14 -29.68
CA LEU A 11 25.49 -17.47 -29.53
C LEU A 11 24.93 -16.97 -30.86
N ALA A 12 25.75 -16.36 -31.73
CA ALA A 12 25.33 -15.94 -33.06
C ALA A 12 24.81 -17.12 -33.89
N GLY A 13 25.53 -18.25 -33.88
CA GLY A 13 25.14 -19.47 -34.58
C GLY A 13 23.80 -20.02 -34.08
N VAL A 14 23.60 -20.06 -32.76
CA VAL A 14 22.31 -20.49 -32.17
C VAL A 14 21.16 -19.56 -32.57
N MET A 15 21.39 -18.25 -32.63
CA MET A 15 20.36 -17.30 -33.05
C MET A 15 20.01 -17.45 -34.54
N GLU A 16 20.99 -17.74 -35.39
CA GLU A 16 20.77 -17.99 -36.82
C GLU A 16 20.03 -19.32 -37.03
N GLU A 17 20.44 -20.40 -36.37
CA GLU A 17 19.77 -21.70 -36.41
C GLU A 17 18.31 -21.58 -35.96
N PHE A 18 18.06 -20.90 -34.84
CA PHE A 18 16.71 -20.59 -34.38
C PHE A 18 15.93 -19.81 -35.43
N GLY A 19 16.56 -18.84 -36.10
CA GLY A 19 15.93 -18.05 -37.15
C GLY A 19 15.55 -18.89 -38.38
N GLN A 20 16.40 -19.83 -38.78
CA GLN A 20 16.13 -20.77 -39.87
C GLN A 20 14.96 -21.71 -39.55
N LEU A 21 14.88 -22.19 -38.32
CA LEU A 21 13.80 -23.09 -37.88
C LEU A 21 12.47 -22.38 -37.64
N SER A 22 12.50 -21.15 -37.12
CA SER A 22 11.28 -20.40 -36.75
C SER A 22 10.77 -19.45 -37.84
N GLY A 23 11.60 -19.12 -38.84
CA GLY A 23 11.33 -18.06 -39.81
C GLY A 23 11.49 -16.63 -39.26
N LEU A 24 11.94 -16.47 -38.01
CA LEU A 24 12.20 -15.17 -37.39
C LEU A 24 13.64 -14.69 -37.66
N ARG A 25 13.87 -13.38 -37.69
CA ARG A 25 15.22 -12.80 -37.80
C ARG A 25 15.48 -11.76 -36.72
N LEU A 26 16.73 -11.68 -36.27
CA LEU A 26 17.19 -10.63 -35.38
C LEU A 26 17.18 -9.28 -36.10
N ASN A 27 16.53 -8.28 -35.50
CA ASN A 27 16.60 -6.91 -36.00
C ASN A 27 17.82 -6.21 -35.39
N SER A 28 18.93 -6.14 -36.13
CA SER A 28 20.18 -5.51 -35.67
C SER A 28 20.02 -4.03 -35.28
N ASN A 29 19.07 -3.31 -35.89
CA ASN A 29 18.81 -1.89 -35.58
C ASN A 29 18.08 -1.70 -34.24
N LYS A 30 17.36 -2.71 -33.75
CA LYS A 30 16.64 -2.68 -32.47
C LYS A 30 17.35 -3.45 -31.36
N SER A 31 18.28 -4.33 -31.73
CA SER A 31 19.01 -5.20 -30.82
C SER A 31 20.34 -4.59 -30.43
N LYS A 32 20.68 -4.70 -29.15
CA LYS A 32 21.98 -4.27 -28.63
C LYS A 32 22.50 -5.30 -27.64
N VAL A 33 23.82 -5.41 -27.54
CA VAL A 33 24.49 -6.20 -26.50
C VAL A 33 25.07 -5.29 -25.42
N TYR A 34 24.90 -5.65 -24.16
CA TYR A 34 25.36 -4.87 -23.01
C TYR A 34 26.43 -5.66 -22.26
N PHE A 35 27.51 -4.97 -21.90
CA PHE A 35 28.63 -5.58 -21.19
C PHE A 35 28.86 -4.93 -19.84
N ASN A 36 29.33 -5.72 -18.87
CA ASN A 36 29.85 -5.17 -17.63
C ASN A 36 31.15 -4.38 -17.88
N ASN A 37 31.59 -3.62 -16.86
CA ASN A 37 32.78 -2.79 -16.98
C ASN A 37 34.08 -3.60 -17.10
N SER A 38 34.09 -4.88 -16.71
CA SER A 38 35.28 -5.75 -16.79
C SER A 38 35.47 -6.43 -18.15
N CYS A 39 34.53 -6.27 -19.08
CA CYS A 39 34.62 -6.77 -20.44
C CYS A 39 35.52 -5.86 -21.28
N THR A 40 36.65 -6.37 -21.78
CA THR A 40 37.48 -5.73 -22.81
C THR A 40 36.95 -6.01 -24.21
N LEU A 41 37.34 -5.24 -25.23
CA LEU A 41 36.98 -5.47 -26.65
C LEU A 41 35.45 -5.59 -26.87
N LYS A 42 34.68 -4.64 -26.32
CA LYS A 42 33.21 -4.71 -26.30
C LYS A 42 32.63 -4.58 -27.71
N GLU A 43 33.23 -3.72 -28.52
CA GLU A 43 32.81 -3.41 -29.89
C GLU A 43 33.03 -4.61 -30.81
N GLU A 44 34.23 -5.24 -30.76
CA GLU A 44 34.52 -6.46 -31.51
C GLU A 44 33.59 -7.61 -31.12
N ARG A 45 33.31 -7.77 -29.82
CA ARG A 45 32.37 -8.78 -29.33
C ARG A 45 30.94 -8.52 -29.79
N ALA A 46 30.54 -7.27 -29.94
CA ALA A 46 29.21 -6.90 -30.45
C ALA A 46 29.10 -7.20 -31.94
N LEU A 47 30.17 -6.95 -32.70
CA LEU A 47 30.25 -7.24 -34.14
C LEU A 47 30.06 -8.73 -34.44
N GLU A 48 30.61 -9.63 -33.62
CA GLU A 48 30.41 -11.08 -33.77
C GLU A 48 28.94 -11.52 -33.66
N LEU A 49 28.09 -10.72 -32.99
CA LEU A 49 26.64 -10.95 -32.92
C LEU A 49 25.86 -10.18 -34.01
N GLY A 50 26.54 -9.37 -34.83
CA GLY A 50 25.88 -8.49 -35.81
C GLY A 50 25.02 -7.40 -35.18
N VAL A 51 25.34 -6.96 -33.96
CA VAL A 51 24.59 -5.91 -33.25
C VAL A 51 25.52 -4.83 -32.70
N GLU A 52 24.96 -3.66 -32.37
CA GLU A 52 25.72 -2.62 -31.70
C GLU A 52 25.91 -2.89 -30.20
N LYS A 53 27.00 -2.35 -29.65
CA LYS A 53 27.18 -2.23 -28.21
C LYS A 53 26.16 -1.22 -27.66
N GLY A 54 25.43 -1.62 -26.61
CA GLY A 54 24.57 -0.74 -25.85
C GLY A 54 25.24 -0.20 -24.59
N ASP A 55 24.76 0.95 -24.10
CA ASP A 55 25.16 1.55 -22.83
C ASP A 55 24.09 1.33 -21.75
N LEU A 56 24.56 1.13 -20.52
CA LEU A 56 23.71 1.02 -19.34
C LEU A 56 23.79 2.32 -18.53
N PRO A 57 22.68 2.78 -17.91
CA PRO A 57 21.37 2.13 -17.87
C PRO A 57 20.57 2.26 -19.18
N VAL A 58 19.78 1.23 -19.52
CA VAL A 58 18.84 1.22 -20.65
C VAL A 58 17.41 1.11 -20.16
N LYS A 59 16.44 1.68 -20.90
CA LYS A 59 15.02 1.46 -20.62
C LYS A 59 14.57 0.09 -21.14
N TYR A 60 14.12 -0.78 -20.24
CA TYR A 60 13.55 -2.08 -20.56
C TYR A 60 12.13 -2.19 -19.96
N LEU A 61 11.13 -2.47 -20.80
CA LEU A 61 9.71 -2.51 -20.40
C LEU A 61 9.25 -1.26 -19.61
N GLY A 62 9.80 -0.09 -19.95
CA GLY A 62 9.43 1.16 -19.29
C GLY A 62 10.27 1.54 -18.07
N VAL A 63 11.06 0.64 -17.49
CA VAL A 63 11.90 0.87 -16.29
C VAL A 63 13.40 0.87 -16.63
N PRO A 64 14.25 1.58 -15.87
CA PRO A 64 15.69 1.55 -16.07
C PRO A 64 16.27 0.19 -15.65
N LEU A 65 16.92 -0.48 -16.59
CA LEU A 65 17.78 -1.63 -16.36
C LEU A 65 19.22 -1.14 -16.27
N SER A 66 19.87 -1.44 -15.16
CA SER A 66 21.25 -1.01 -14.86
C SER A 66 22.03 -2.15 -14.22
N VAL A 67 23.37 -2.11 -14.33
CA VAL A 67 24.25 -3.05 -13.59
C VAL A 67 24.15 -2.80 -12.08
N ASN A 68 23.95 -1.54 -11.70
CA ASN A 68 23.81 -1.09 -10.33
C ASN A 68 22.36 -0.72 -10.03
N TYR A 69 22.09 -0.29 -8.81
CA TYR A 69 20.78 0.24 -8.44
C TYR A 69 20.43 1.45 -9.27
N ALA A 70 19.15 1.55 -9.62
CA ALA A 70 18.59 2.77 -10.15
C ALA A 70 18.84 3.89 -9.14
N LYS A 71 19.67 4.84 -9.55
CA LYS A 71 19.88 6.10 -8.83
C LYS A 71 18.70 7.02 -9.10
N ASP A 72 18.59 8.11 -8.35
CA ASP A 72 17.51 9.08 -8.55
C ASP A 72 17.42 9.56 -10.01
N ARG A 73 18.57 9.81 -10.65
CA ARG A 73 18.65 10.21 -12.06
C ARG A 73 18.07 9.16 -13.03
N ASP A 74 18.23 7.88 -12.71
CA ASP A 74 17.77 6.79 -13.57
C ASP A 74 16.23 6.66 -13.48
N CYS A 75 15.65 7.08 -12.35
CA CYS A 75 14.22 7.12 -12.11
C CYS A 75 13.55 8.47 -12.45
N GLN A 76 14.30 9.44 -12.98
CA GLN A 76 13.76 10.77 -13.28
C GLN A 76 12.56 10.71 -14.24
N SER A 77 12.59 9.79 -15.20
CA SER A 77 11.47 9.58 -16.14
C SER A 77 10.14 9.21 -15.46
N LEU A 78 10.16 8.58 -14.27
CA LEU A 78 8.97 8.31 -13.47
C LEU A 78 8.44 9.59 -12.80
N VAL A 79 9.34 10.45 -12.32
CA VAL A 79 8.99 11.76 -11.75
C VAL A 79 8.39 12.65 -12.84
N ASP A 80 9.05 12.74 -14.00
CA ASP A 80 8.57 13.52 -15.15
C ASP A 80 7.24 12.99 -15.68
N PHE A 81 7.01 11.68 -15.57
CA PHE A 81 5.71 11.10 -15.89
C PHE A 81 4.62 11.59 -14.93
N ALA A 82 4.86 11.52 -13.62
CA ALA A 82 3.90 12.00 -12.63
C ALA A 82 3.61 13.50 -12.80
N GLN A 83 4.67 14.29 -13.03
CA GLN A 83 4.58 15.73 -13.29
C GLN A 83 3.74 16.04 -14.53
N ARG A 84 4.07 15.44 -15.68
CA ARG A 84 3.31 15.63 -16.94
C ARG A 84 1.85 15.22 -16.84
N ARG A 85 1.54 14.15 -16.08
CA ARG A 85 0.15 13.74 -15.85
C ARG A 85 -0.62 14.80 -15.08
N VAL A 86 -0.03 15.30 -14.00
CA VAL A 86 -0.62 16.36 -13.18
C VAL A 86 -0.81 17.65 -13.95
N GLU A 87 0.16 18.05 -14.78
CA GLU A 87 0.07 19.25 -15.63
C GLU A 87 -0.98 19.11 -16.74
N GLY A 88 -1.10 17.92 -17.32
CA GLY A 88 -2.11 17.64 -18.34
C GLY A 88 -3.54 17.54 -17.80
N TRP A 89 -3.72 17.36 -16.50
CA TRP A 89 -5.03 17.38 -15.87
C TRP A 89 -5.44 18.81 -15.55
N GLN A 90 -6.60 19.24 -16.04
CA GLN A 90 -7.21 20.53 -15.69
C GLN A 90 -7.66 20.53 -14.22
N ALA A 91 -6.72 20.67 -13.30
CA ALA A 91 -6.93 20.56 -11.86
C ALA A 91 -8.01 21.51 -11.33
N ALA A 92 -8.15 22.70 -11.94
CA ALA A 92 -9.18 23.69 -11.60
C ALA A 92 -10.62 23.19 -11.89
N GLY A 93 -10.81 22.39 -12.94
CA GLY A 93 -12.10 21.80 -13.28
C GLY A 93 -12.44 20.53 -12.49
N LEU A 94 -11.54 20.06 -11.62
CA LEU A 94 -11.67 18.79 -10.92
C LEU A 94 -12.00 18.99 -9.44
N SER A 95 -13.05 18.28 -9.00
CA SER A 95 -13.35 18.18 -7.57
C SER A 95 -12.18 17.56 -6.79
N PHE A 96 -12.12 17.85 -5.49
CA PHE A 96 -11.14 17.22 -4.58
C PHE A 96 -11.15 15.69 -4.68
N GLY A 97 -12.34 15.09 -4.79
CA GLY A 97 -12.49 13.64 -4.99
C GLY A 97 -11.98 13.16 -6.34
N GLY A 98 -12.24 13.90 -7.41
CA GLY A 98 -11.74 13.59 -8.75
C GLY A 98 -10.21 13.58 -8.80
N ARG A 99 -9.55 14.54 -8.14
CA ARG A 99 -8.10 14.60 -8.05
C ARG A 99 -7.51 13.43 -7.27
N ILE A 100 -8.12 13.04 -6.14
CA ILE A 100 -7.73 11.83 -5.40
C ILE A 100 -7.85 10.58 -6.28
N GLU A 101 -8.94 10.46 -7.06
CA GLU A 101 -9.17 9.28 -7.90
C GLU A 101 -8.18 9.18 -9.06
N LEU A 102 -7.79 10.29 -9.67
CA LEU A 102 -6.76 10.31 -10.71
C LEU A 102 -5.38 9.91 -10.16
N VAL A 103 -5.02 10.40 -8.97
CA VAL A 103 -3.78 9.98 -8.30
C VAL A 103 -3.79 8.47 -8.06
N ARG A 104 -4.90 7.94 -7.52
CA ARG A 104 -5.06 6.51 -7.22
C ARG A 104 -5.00 5.64 -8.47
N SER A 105 -5.75 5.98 -9.50
CA SER A 105 -5.94 5.14 -10.69
C SER A 105 -4.78 5.21 -11.67
N VAL A 106 -4.07 6.35 -11.75
CA VAL A 106 -3.02 6.56 -12.76
C VAL A 106 -1.62 6.57 -12.14
N ILE A 107 -1.34 7.49 -11.22
CA ILE A 107 0.02 7.67 -10.71
C ILE A 107 0.41 6.50 -9.80
N SER A 108 -0.45 6.13 -8.84
CA SER A 108 -0.17 5.02 -7.93
C SER A 108 -0.04 3.69 -8.67
N ALA A 109 -0.80 3.46 -9.74
CA ALA A 109 -0.72 2.22 -10.53
C ALA A 109 0.63 2.07 -11.25
N ILE A 110 1.13 3.14 -11.86
CA ILE A 110 2.42 3.13 -12.58
C ILE A 110 3.59 3.09 -11.59
N ALA A 111 3.51 3.84 -10.49
CA ALA A 111 4.49 3.75 -9.42
C ALA A 111 4.55 2.32 -8.84
N LEU A 112 3.40 1.66 -8.65
CA LEU A 112 3.35 0.27 -8.18
C LEU A 112 4.08 -0.71 -9.12
N PHE A 113 3.98 -0.53 -10.43
CA PHE A 113 4.74 -1.34 -11.40
C PHE A 113 6.24 -1.15 -11.25
N TRP A 114 6.71 0.10 -11.13
CA TRP A 114 8.12 0.42 -10.92
C TRP A 114 8.66 -0.16 -9.61
N LEU A 115 7.93 0.04 -8.51
CA LEU A 115 8.32 -0.41 -7.17
C LEU A 115 8.41 -1.94 -7.04
N GLN A 116 7.64 -2.67 -7.83
CA GLN A 116 7.73 -4.14 -7.90
C GLN A 116 8.84 -4.64 -8.81
N SER A 117 9.32 -3.80 -9.74
CA SER A 117 10.30 -4.19 -10.76
C SER A 117 11.74 -3.86 -10.34
N ILE A 118 11.93 -2.71 -9.70
CA ILE A 118 13.24 -2.21 -9.27
C ILE A 118 13.15 -1.58 -7.87
N MET A 119 14.29 -1.49 -7.18
CA MET A 119 14.34 -0.71 -5.94
C MET A 119 14.47 0.79 -6.26
N VAL A 120 13.34 1.48 -6.34
CA VAL A 120 13.30 2.93 -6.53
C VAL A 120 13.79 3.65 -5.27
N PRO A 121 14.70 4.64 -5.36
CA PRO A 121 15.18 5.40 -4.20
C PRO A 121 14.05 6.10 -3.43
N LEU A 122 14.25 6.28 -2.11
CA LEU A 122 13.25 6.93 -1.24
C LEU A 122 13.04 8.40 -1.63
N ALA A 123 14.11 9.09 -2.04
CA ALA A 123 14.04 10.47 -2.49
C ALA A 123 13.13 10.63 -3.72
N THR A 124 13.29 9.76 -4.72
CA THR A 124 12.37 9.70 -5.88
C THR A 124 10.92 9.46 -5.46
N ILE A 125 10.66 8.50 -4.58
CA ILE A 125 9.30 8.21 -4.09
C ILE A 125 8.67 9.44 -3.43
N ARG A 126 9.41 10.09 -2.53
CA ARG A 126 8.95 11.29 -1.82
C ARG A 126 8.68 12.45 -2.77
N LYS A 127 9.47 12.61 -3.83
CA LYS A 127 9.19 13.60 -4.89
C LYS A 127 7.84 13.34 -5.56
N ILE A 128 7.54 12.08 -5.91
CA ILE A 128 6.26 11.71 -6.54
C ILE A 128 5.08 11.95 -5.59
N GLU A 129 5.20 11.54 -4.33
CA GLU A 129 4.16 11.81 -3.32
C GLU A 129 3.93 13.32 -3.12
N GLY A 130 5.00 14.12 -3.16
CA GLY A 130 4.92 15.58 -3.13
C GLY A 130 4.17 16.18 -4.33
N ILE A 131 4.41 15.66 -5.54
CA ILE A 131 3.66 16.05 -6.76
C ILE A 131 2.18 15.72 -6.60
N CYS A 132 1.86 14.50 -6.15
CA CYS A 132 0.48 14.07 -5.90
C CYS A 132 -0.22 14.96 -4.86
N ALA A 133 0.46 15.29 -3.75
CA ALA A 133 -0.08 16.15 -2.72
C ALA A 133 -0.39 17.55 -3.27
N LYS A 134 0.55 18.19 -3.98
CA LYS A 134 0.35 19.50 -4.60
C LYS A 134 -0.82 19.51 -5.59
N PHE A 135 -0.95 18.45 -6.38
CA PHE A 135 -2.07 18.29 -7.32
C PHE A 135 -3.42 18.17 -6.60
N ILE A 136 -3.53 17.30 -5.59
CA ILE A 136 -4.76 17.10 -4.81
C ILE A 136 -5.25 18.39 -4.16
N TRP A 137 -4.34 19.30 -3.80
CA TRP A 137 -4.69 20.61 -3.24
C TRP A 137 -4.72 21.75 -4.27
N HIS A 138 -4.31 21.50 -5.52
CA HIS A 138 -4.26 22.49 -6.60
C HIS A 138 -3.50 23.75 -6.18
N GLY A 139 -2.32 23.56 -5.59
CA GLY A 139 -1.47 24.66 -5.11
C GLY A 139 -2.02 25.48 -3.94
N GLY A 140 -3.23 25.17 -3.45
CA GLY A 140 -3.84 25.80 -2.29
C GLY A 140 -3.34 25.22 -0.96
N ILE A 141 -4.01 25.58 0.13
CA ILE A 141 -3.66 25.13 1.48
C ILE A 141 -3.86 23.62 1.61
N HIS A 142 -2.80 22.91 2.04
CA HIS A 142 -2.83 21.49 2.35
C HIS A 142 -3.53 21.24 3.69
N ALA A 143 -4.86 21.24 3.71
CA ALA A 143 -5.62 21.12 4.95
C ALA A 143 -5.51 19.74 5.61
N ILE A 144 -5.20 18.68 4.85
CA ILE A 144 -4.98 17.31 5.33
C ILE A 144 -3.62 16.83 4.80
N SER A 145 -2.79 16.26 5.68
CA SER A 145 -1.46 15.77 5.32
C SER A 145 -1.54 14.58 4.36
N TRP A 146 -0.49 14.36 3.57
CA TRP A 146 -0.39 13.21 2.67
C TRP A 146 -0.50 11.88 3.42
N GLU A 147 0.13 11.79 4.60
CA GLU A 147 0.06 10.62 5.48
C GLU A 147 -1.39 10.32 5.89
N GLN A 148 -2.14 11.33 6.36
CA GLN A 148 -3.55 11.17 6.73
C GLN A 148 -4.40 10.72 5.54
N LEU A 149 -4.14 11.24 4.33
CA LEU A 149 -4.83 10.80 3.12
C LEU A 149 -4.52 9.32 2.78
N CYS A 150 -3.32 8.85 3.09
CA CYS A 150 -2.88 7.47 2.85
C CYS A 150 -3.41 6.44 3.87
N ARG A 151 -4.03 6.88 4.98
CA ARG A 151 -4.62 5.93 5.93
C ARG A 151 -5.80 5.19 5.29
N PRO A 152 -6.06 3.92 5.70
CA PRO A 152 -7.32 3.26 5.39
C PRO A 152 -8.52 4.10 5.82
N ARG A 153 -9.67 3.88 5.19
CA ARG A 153 -10.89 4.60 5.55
C ARG A 153 -11.32 4.37 7.00
N LYS A 154 -11.15 3.14 7.49
CA LYS A 154 -11.41 2.75 8.88
C LYS A 154 -10.56 3.54 9.87
N GLU A 155 -9.34 3.89 9.48
CA GLU A 155 -8.35 4.62 10.27
C GLU A 155 -8.33 6.12 9.94
N GLY A 156 -9.45 6.65 9.44
CA GLY A 156 -9.62 8.08 9.19
C GLY A 156 -8.88 8.65 7.97
N GLY A 157 -8.52 7.83 6.98
CA GLY A 157 -7.98 8.31 5.71
C GLY A 157 -8.95 8.21 4.54
N VAL A 158 -8.47 8.56 3.33
CA VAL A 158 -9.26 8.39 2.08
C VAL A 158 -8.91 7.10 1.34
N GLY A 159 -7.94 6.32 1.85
CA GLY A 159 -7.46 5.08 1.25
C GLY A 159 -6.57 5.30 0.02
N LEU A 160 -5.74 6.34 0.00
CA LEU A 160 -4.57 6.35 -0.89
C LEU A 160 -3.52 5.38 -0.33
N ARG A 161 -2.59 4.92 -1.16
CA ARG A 161 -1.48 4.09 -0.69
C ARG A 161 -0.21 4.91 -0.62
N SER A 162 0.49 4.85 0.51
CA SER A 162 1.84 5.41 0.59
C SER A 162 2.76 4.61 -0.30
N LEU A 163 3.46 5.30 -1.20
CA LEU A 163 4.42 4.68 -2.10
C LEU A 163 5.64 4.15 -1.33
N VAL A 164 5.93 4.70 -0.15
CA VAL A 164 6.94 4.18 0.77
C VAL A 164 6.55 2.78 1.27
N SER A 165 5.34 2.61 1.80
CA SER A 165 4.86 1.30 2.26
C SER A 165 4.67 0.32 1.09
N VAL A 166 4.30 0.80 -0.11
CA VAL A 166 4.29 -0.04 -1.32
C VAL A 166 5.68 -0.56 -1.66
N ARG A 167 6.74 0.26 -1.53
CA ARG A 167 8.12 -0.16 -1.74
C ARG A 167 8.53 -1.26 -0.76
N GLU A 168 8.19 -1.10 0.51
CA GLU A 168 8.52 -2.08 1.56
C GLU A 168 7.81 -3.42 1.29
N ALA A 169 6.51 -3.38 0.96
CA ALA A 169 5.74 -4.56 0.59
C ALA A 169 6.31 -5.26 -0.66
N ALA A 170 6.79 -4.50 -1.65
CA ALA A 170 7.48 -5.07 -2.81
C ALA A 170 8.79 -5.77 -2.45
N GLY A 171 9.54 -5.23 -1.49
CA GLY A 171 10.74 -5.86 -0.94
C GLY A 171 10.45 -7.20 -0.26
N ILE A 172 9.40 -7.27 0.56
CA ILE A 172 8.94 -8.51 1.20
C ILE A 172 8.45 -9.51 0.15
N LYS A 173 7.69 -9.07 -0.85
CA LYS A 173 7.27 -9.92 -1.97
C LYS A 173 8.47 -10.56 -2.67
N LEU A 174 9.55 -9.80 -2.89
CA LEU A 174 10.77 -10.33 -3.50
C LEU A 174 11.44 -11.39 -2.61
N ALA A 175 11.52 -11.13 -1.30
CA ALA A 175 12.05 -12.09 -0.34
C ALA A 175 11.21 -13.37 -0.25
N TRP A 176 9.88 -13.24 -0.27
CA TRP A 176 8.95 -14.36 -0.33
C TRP A 176 9.15 -15.21 -1.60
N ARG A 177 9.25 -14.57 -2.77
CA ARG A 177 9.51 -15.28 -4.04
C ARG A 177 10.85 -16.01 -4.05
N PHE A 178 11.86 -15.43 -3.40
CA PHE A 178 13.15 -16.10 -3.22
C PHE A 178 13.01 -17.33 -2.31
N LEU A 179 12.33 -17.18 -1.16
CA LEU A 179 12.13 -18.25 -0.18
C LEU A 179 11.29 -19.42 -0.72
N GLN A 180 10.26 -19.14 -1.52
CA GLN A 180 9.44 -20.17 -2.18
C GLN A 180 10.25 -21.04 -3.14
N GLY A 181 11.35 -20.53 -3.69
CA GLY A 181 12.15 -21.27 -4.65
C GLY A 181 11.39 -21.54 -5.96
N GLY A 182 11.66 -22.68 -6.58
CA GLY A 182 10.94 -23.16 -7.78
C GLY A 182 11.26 -22.46 -9.10
N SER A 183 11.96 -21.32 -9.09
CA SER A 183 12.39 -20.63 -10.31
C SER A 183 13.89 -20.77 -10.57
N LEU A 184 14.29 -20.70 -11.84
CA LEU A 184 15.71 -20.62 -12.23
C LEU A 184 16.42 -19.44 -11.54
N TRP A 185 15.72 -18.31 -11.40
CA TRP A 185 16.25 -17.13 -10.70
C TRP A 185 16.55 -17.44 -9.22
N SER A 186 15.59 -18.02 -8.49
CA SER A 186 15.81 -18.37 -7.08
C SER A 186 16.90 -19.43 -6.91
N ALA A 187 16.95 -20.44 -7.80
CA ALA A 187 17.98 -21.47 -7.78
C ALA A 187 19.39 -20.87 -8.02
N TRP A 188 19.52 -19.98 -9.01
CA TRP A 188 20.77 -19.28 -9.29
C TRP A 188 21.19 -18.37 -8.13
N MET A 189 20.27 -17.58 -7.58
CA MET A 189 20.55 -16.70 -6.43
C MET A 189 21.00 -17.51 -5.21
N SER A 190 20.33 -18.62 -4.91
CA SER A 190 20.69 -19.53 -3.82
C SER A 190 22.07 -20.15 -4.03
N SER A 191 22.35 -20.70 -5.21
CA SER A 191 23.66 -21.26 -5.54
C SER A 191 24.78 -20.21 -5.45
N ARG A 192 24.54 -19.01 -5.99
CA ARG A 192 25.53 -17.94 -6.04
C ARG A 192 25.88 -17.35 -4.67
N TYR A 193 24.89 -17.17 -3.80
CA TYR A 193 25.03 -16.40 -2.56
C TYR A 193 24.88 -17.22 -1.28
N LEU A 194 23.89 -18.11 -1.20
CA LEU A 194 23.72 -18.99 -0.02
C LEU A 194 24.81 -20.05 0.01
N ARG A 195 25.15 -20.65 -1.14
CA ARG A 195 26.19 -21.71 -1.26
C ARG A 195 25.97 -22.85 -0.26
N GLY A 196 24.73 -23.32 -0.15
CA GLY A 196 24.33 -24.37 0.79
C GLY A 196 24.08 -23.90 2.23
N ARG A 197 24.32 -22.63 2.57
CA ARG A 197 23.93 -22.07 3.88
C ARG A 197 22.41 -21.87 3.96
N ASN A 198 21.84 -22.05 5.15
CA ASN A 198 20.43 -21.80 5.39
C ASN A 198 20.11 -20.29 5.23
N PHE A 199 18.94 -20.01 4.65
CA PHE A 199 18.48 -18.65 4.36
C PHE A 199 18.37 -17.75 5.60
N TRP A 200 17.98 -18.30 6.75
CA TRP A 200 17.68 -17.54 7.96
C TRP A 200 18.93 -17.10 8.73
N VAL A 201 20.00 -17.89 8.67
CA VAL A 201 21.27 -17.60 9.35
C VAL A 201 22.36 -17.07 8.42
N CYS A 202 22.10 -16.93 7.12
CA CYS A 202 23.06 -16.33 6.20
C CYS A 202 23.32 -14.86 6.57
N GLU A 203 24.55 -14.54 6.95
CA GLU A 203 24.98 -13.17 7.20
C GLU A 203 25.07 -12.36 5.90
N ILE A 204 24.91 -11.05 6.00
CA ILE A 204 25.00 -10.15 4.85
C ILE A 204 26.47 -9.86 4.57
N ASP A 205 26.96 -10.32 3.42
CA ASP A 205 28.34 -10.10 2.96
C ASP A 205 28.43 -8.89 2.01
N ASN A 206 29.53 -8.14 2.07
CA ASN A 206 29.78 -6.99 1.20
C ASN A 206 29.81 -7.34 -0.30
N ASN A 207 30.20 -8.55 -0.67
CA ASN A 207 30.26 -9.06 -2.03
C ASN A 207 28.91 -9.53 -2.58
N PHE A 208 27.87 -9.56 -1.76
CA PHE A 208 26.53 -9.88 -2.24
C PHE A 208 26.01 -8.77 -3.15
N SER A 209 25.23 -9.16 -4.16
CA SER A 209 24.46 -8.15 -4.88
C SER A 209 23.53 -7.47 -3.88
N VAL A 210 23.35 -6.17 -4.04
CA VAL A 210 22.44 -5.42 -3.19
C VAL A 210 21.01 -5.98 -3.29
N ALA A 211 20.64 -6.68 -4.38
CA ALA A 211 19.35 -7.36 -4.53
C ALA A 211 19.20 -8.45 -3.49
N PHE A 212 20.25 -9.27 -3.37
CA PHE A 212 20.31 -10.30 -2.35
C PHE A 212 20.41 -9.70 -0.94
N LYS A 213 21.21 -8.64 -0.74
CA LYS A 213 21.23 -7.91 0.55
C LYS A 213 19.83 -7.41 0.94
N HIS A 214 19.06 -6.91 -0.03
CA HIS A 214 17.69 -6.44 0.21
C HIS A 214 16.73 -7.58 0.56
N ILE A 215 16.83 -8.73 -0.12
CA ILE A 215 16.10 -9.95 0.24
C ILE A 215 16.40 -10.33 1.70
N LEU A 216 17.70 -10.40 2.07
CA LEU A 216 18.12 -10.75 3.43
C LEU A 216 17.66 -9.73 4.49
N ARG A 217 17.62 -8.44 4.16
CA ARG A 217 17.12 -7.38 5.07
C ARG A 217 15.62 -7.46 5.34
N ASN A 218 14.84 -8.01 4.41
CA ASN A 218 13.39 -8.17 4.59
C ASN A 218 13.03 -9.46 5.35
N ARG A 219 13.99 -10.35 5.66
CA ARG A 219 13.76 -11.59 6.41
C ARG A 219 12.99 -11.40 7.72
N PRO A 220 13.33 -10.45 8.60
CA PRO A 220 12.66 -10.33 9.89
C PRO A 220 11.18 -9.99 9.76
N VAL A 221 10.81 -9.18 8.75
CA VAL A 221 9.41 -8.82 8.51
C VAL A 221 8.68 -9.96 7.81
N LEU A 222 9.31 -10.59 6.80
CA LEU A 222 8.76 -11.76 6.12
C LEU A 222 8.42 -12.89 7.11
N ARG A 223 9.33 -13.16 8.06
CA ARG A 223 9.20 -14.19 9.08
C ARG A 223 7.93 -14.06 9.93
N LYS A 224 7.49 -12.83 10.22
CA LYS A 224 6.26 -12.56 10.98
C LYS A 224 4.99 -12.99 10.23
N ALA A 225 5.07 -13.09 8.90
CA ALA A 225 3.93 -13.30 8.01
C ALA A 225 3.98 -14.63 7.24
N ILE A 226 4.79 -15.58 7.69
CA ILE A 226 4.85 -16.91 7.08
C ILE A 226 4.76 -18.01 8.14
N ARG A 227 4.34 -19.19 7.70
CA ARG A 227 4.40 -20.43 8.47
C ARG A 227 4.97 -21.54 7.62
N ARG A 228 5.57 -22.55 8.26
CA ARG A 228 6.01 -23.78 7.59
C ARG A 228 4.90 -24.81 7.69
N LYS A 229 4.36 -25.24 6.55
CA LYS A 229 3.51 -26.45 6.47
C LYS A 229 4.40 -27.66 6.34
N MET A 230 4.23 -28.61 7.25
CA MET A 230 5.06 -29.81 7.35
C MET A 230 4.40 -30.99 6.61
N ARG A 231 5.17 -31.72 5.81
CA ARG A 231 4.76 -33.02 5.25
C ARG A 231 5.59 -34.15 5.84
N GLU A 232 6.85 -34.22 5.46
CA GLU A 232 7.80 -35.25 5.90
C GLU A 232 9.03 -34.67 6.58
N GLY A 233 9.14 -33.33 6.63
CA GLY A 233 10.26 -32.66 7.26
C GLY A 233 11.57 -32.73 6.50
N GLY A 234 11.58 -33.24 5.27
CA GLY A 234 12.79 -33.44 4.47
C GLY A 234 13.41 -32.14 3.94
N GLU A 235 12.59 -31.11 3.76
CA GLU A 235 13.03 -29.80 3.23
C GLU A 235 13.01 -28.71 4.30
N THR A 236 12.82 -29.09 5.56
CA THR A 236 12.78 -28.15 6.69
C THR A 236 13.97 -28.42 7.59
N ASP A 237 14.90 -27.47 7.65
CA ASP A 237 16.05 -27.55 8.54
C ASP A 237 15.57 -27.62 9.99
N LEU A 238 16.07 -28.62 10.73
CA LEU A 238 15.61 -28.87 12.09
C LEU A 238 15.94 -27.69 13.01
N TRP A 239 17.13 -27.12 12.87
CA TRP A 239 17.69 -26.16 13.82
C TRP A 239 17.49 -24.71 13.40
N LEU A 240 17.55 -24.44 12.10
CA LEU A 240 17.71 -23.09 11.57
C LEU A 240 16.44 -22.51 10.96
N ASP A 241 15.50 -23.35 10.51
CA ASP A 241 14.24 -22.86 9.95
C ASP A 241 13.26 -22.43 11.06
N PRO A 242 12.49 -21.34 10.87
CA PRO A 242 11.52 -20.85 11.83
C PRO A 242 10.19 -21.63 11.80
N TRP A 243 10.23 -22.93 12.07
CA TRP A 243 9.08 -23.84 11.89
C TRP A 243 8.22 -24.03 13.16
N ILE A 244 8.66 -23.58 14.34
CA ILE A 244 7.91 -23.67 15.60
C ILE A 244 7.35 -22.29 15.94
N ALA A 245 6.06 -22.03 15.66
CA ALA A 245 5.43 -20.71 15.90
C ALA A 245 6.20 -19.50 15.31
N GLY A 246 6.98 -19.71 14.25
CA GLY A 246 7.84 -18.68 13.65
C GLY A 246 9.20 -18.52 14.34
N GLN A 247 9.58 -19.42 15.24
CA GLN A 247 10.89 -19.58 15.89
C GLN A 247 11.62 -20.81 15.39
N SER A 248 12.95 -20.75 15.39
CA SER A 248 13.84 -21.89 15.11
C SER A 248 14.26 -22.54 16.43
N LEU A 249 14.60 -23.83 16.41
CA LEU A 249 15.10 -24.49 17.62
C LEU A 249 16.36 -23.82 18.18
N LEU A 250 17.24 -23.31 17.32
CA LEU A 250 18.44 -22.60 17.74
C LEU A 250 18.11 -21.33 18.55
N GLU A 251 17.03 -20.62 18.24
CA GLU A 251 16.62 -19.44 19.01
C GLU A 251 15.91 -19.81 20.32
N ILE A 252 15.18 -20.93 20.35
CA ILE A 252 14.47 -21.40 21.54
C ILE A 252 15.46 -21.92 22.58
N LEU A 253 16.43 -22.73 22.14
CA LEU A 253 17.36 -23.44 23.01
C LEU A 253 18.71 -22.73 23.18
N GLY A 254 19.01 -21.74 22.34
CA GLY A 254 20.32 -21.10 22.27
C GLY A 254 21.40 -22.00 21.64
N PRO A 255 22.64 -21.48 21.48
CA PRO A 255 23.77 -22.28 21.04
C PRO A 255 24.03 -23.42 22.04
N GLN A 256 23.87 -24.66 21.59
CA GLN A 256 24.27 -25.86 22.29
C GLN A 256 25.80 -25.95 22.35
N THR A 257 26.34 -26.20 23.54
CA THR A 257 27.77 -26.27 23.85
C THR A 257 28.44 -27.58 23.40
N ASP A 258 27.65 -28.61 23.08
CA ASP A 258 28.13 -30.00 23.08
C ASP A 258 28.51 -30.54 21.69
N GLY A 259 28.97 -29.67 20.78
CA GLY A 259 29.56 -30.11 19.50
C GLY A 259 28.58 -30.75 18.50
N VAL A 260 27.26 -30.67 18.73
CA VAL A 260 26.26 -31.07 17.72
C VAL A 260 26.39 -30.12 16.53
N ALA A 261 26.94 -30.62 15.43
CA ALA A 261 26.93 -29.88 14.19
C ALA A 261 25.46 -29.66 13.78
N TYR A 262 24.99 -28.41 13.80
CA TYR A 262 23.67 -27.99 13.31
C TYR A 262 23.46 -28.19 11.80
N ARG A 263 24.26 -29.05 11.16
CA ARG A 263 24.34 -29.19 9.70
C ARG A 263 23.70 -30.49 9.26
N GLY A 264 22.80 -30.38 8.28
CA GLY A 264 22.23 -31.52 7.57
C GLY A 264 21.09 -32.23 8.29
N LEU A 265 20.73 -31.83 9.52
CA LEU A 265 19.56 -32.35 10.20
C LEU A 265 18.30 -31.60 9.76
N THR A 266 17.31 -32.38 9.33
CA THR A 266 16.00 -31.90 8.92
C THR A 266 14.91 -32.44 9.83
N CYS A 267 13.73 -31.83 9.83
CA CYS A 267 12.58 -32.25 10.65
C CYS A 267 12.20 -33.72 10.42
N ARG A 268 12.53 -34.32 9.27
CA ARG A 268 12.36 -35.75 8.98
C ARG A 268 13.00 -36.66 10.04
N HIS A 269 14.08 -36.20 10.67
CA HIS A 269 14.79 -36.99 11.66
C HIS A 269 13.96 -37.22 12.94
N ILE A 270 13.04 -36.30 13.24
CA ILE A 270 12.13 -36.35 14.40
C ILE A 270 10.68 -36.65 14.01
N ILE A 271 10.44 -37.14 12.79
CA ILE A 271 9.13 -37.58 12.30
C ILE A 271 9.20 -39.07 11.97
N ARG A 272 8.27 -39.86 12.54
CA ARG A 272 8.13 -41.30 12.28
C ARG A 272 6.67 -41.65 12.02
N GLY A 273 6.38 -42.25 10.87
CA GLY A 273 5.02 -42.63 10.50
C GLY A 273 4.03 -41.45 10.50
N GLY A 274 4.49 -40.24 10.14
CA GLY A 274 3.67 -39.02 10.18
C GLY A 274 3.45 -38.42 11.57
N VAL A 275 4.17 -38.89 12.59
CA VAL A 275 4.04 -38.41 13.98
C VAL A 275 5.37 -37.84 14.48
N TRP A 276 5.30 -36.72 15.20
CA TRP A 276 6.45 -36.13 15.88
C TRP A 276 6.97 -37.02 17.01
N ARG A 277 8.30 -37.20 17.06
CA ARG A 277 9.05 -37.96 18.08
C ARG A 277 10.15 -37.09 18.73
N PRO A 278 9.81 -35.97 19.37
CA PRO A 278 10.79 -35.08 19.97
C PRO A 278 11.57 -35.72 21.13
N GLU A 279 11.02 -36.75 21.79
CA GLU A 279 11.66 -37.46 22.90
C GLU A 279 12.92 -38.22 22.47
N GLU A 280 12.97 -38.69 21.21
CA GLU A 280 14.13 -39.39 20.66
C GLU A 280 15.38 -38.49 20.61
N TYR A 281 15.18 -37.17 20.62
CA TYR A 281 16.23 -36.15 20.66
C TYR A 281 16.35 -35.46 22.03
N ARG A 282 15.74 -36.03 23.07
CA ARG A 282 15.78 -35.55 24.46
C ARG A 282 15.30 -34.11 24.65
N PHE A 283 14.41 -33.63 23.78
CA PHE A 283 13.76 -32.34 24.02
C PHE A 283 12.89 -32.39 25.28
N THR A 284 12.78 -31.26 25.99
CA THR A 284 11.94 -31.16 27.20
C THR A 284 10.48 -31.42 26.88
N ALA A 285 9.69 -31.85 27.87
CA ALA A 285 8.25 -32.08 27.69
C ALA A 285 7.52 -30.84 27.17
N GLN A 286 7.91 -29.65 27.62
CA GLN A 286 7.36 -28.38 27.14
C GLN A 286 7.63 -28.17 25.65
N LEU A 287 8.89 -28.23 25.22
CA LEU A 287 9.26 -28.06 23.81
C LEU A 287 8.66 -29.16 22.93
N GLY A 288 8.62 -30.40 23.42
CA GLY A 288 7.95 -31.50 22.75
C GLY A 288 6.45 -31.26 22.56
N GLY A 289 5.79 -30.55 23.48
CA GLY A 289 4.42 -30.09 23.35
C GLY A 289 4.26 -29.04 22.24
N GLU A 290 5.15 -28.04 22.18
CA GLU A 290 5.16 -27.01 21.14
C GLU A 290 5.40 -27.58 19.73
N ILE A 291 6.36 -28.51 19.60
CA ILE A 291 6.65 -29.21 18.34
C ILE A 291 5.39 -29.93 17.82
N ARG A 292 4.64 -30.59 18.72
CA ARG A 292 3.42 -31.31 18.36
C ARG A 292 2.28 -30.40 17.88
N GLN A 293 2.29 -29.11 18.20
CA GLN A 293 1.31 -28.16 17.67
C GLN A 293 1.54 -27.86 16.17
N VAL A 294 2.72 -28.16 15.63
CA VAL A 294 2.99 -28.02 14.20
C VAL A 294 2.29 -29.16 13.46
N GLN A 295 1.22 -28.85 12.75
CA GLN A 295 0.46 -29.86 12.02
C GLN A 295 1.28 -30.47 10.88
N ILE A 296 1.34 -31.81 10.85
CA ILE A 296 1.82 -32.60 9.71
C ILE A 296 0.63 -32.85 8.79
N THR A 297 0.73 -32.41 7.54
CA THR A 297 -0.36 -32.49 6.55
C THR A 297 0.02 -33.40 5.39
N HIS A 298 -0.78 -34.45 5.17
CA HIS A 298 -0.60 -35.36 4.01
C HIS A 298 -1.18 -34.80 2.69
N ALA A 299 -1.97 -33.72 2.76
CA ALA A 299 -2.58 -33.07 1.59
C ALA A 299 -1.61 -32.24 0.73
N ILE A 300 -0.34 -32.13 1.12
CA ILE A 300 0.71 -31.43 0.37
C ILE A 300 1.77 -32.42 -0.12
N LEU A 301 2.47 -32.10 -1.22
CA LEU A 301 3.50 -32.96 -1.83
C LEU A 301 4.90 -32.79 -1.23
N THR A 302 5.23 -31.61 -0.72
CA THR A 302 6.49 -31.36 -0.01
C THR A 302 6.26 -30.32 1.08
N ASP A 303 7.20 -30.20 2.02
CA ASP A 303 7.13 -29.14 3.03
C ASP A 303 7.11 -27.77 2.34
N ALA A 304 6.18 -26.89 2.72
CA ALA A 304 5.95 -25.64 2.01
C ALA A 304 5.92 -24.44 2.96
N TRP A 305 6.49 -23.31 2.53
CA TRP A 305 6.23 -22.03 3.20
C TRP A 305 4.84 -21.55 2.77
N VAL A 306 4.05 -21.04 3.70
CA VAL A 306 2.72 -20.45 3.42
C VAL A 306 2.63 -19.03 3.95
N TRP A 307 1.87 -18.19 3.25
CA TRP A 307 1.72 -16.77 3.57
C TRP A 307 0.65 -16.53 4.65
N ALA A 308 1.04 -16.46 5.91
CA ALA A 308 0.15 -16.31 7.05
C ALA A 308 0.47 -15.04 7.85
N PRO A 309 0.04 -13.85 7.39
CA PRO A 309 0.21 -12.60 8.14
C PRO A 309 -0.59 -12.62 9.45
N PRO A 310 -0.15 -11.87 10.49
CA PRO A 310 -0.90 -11.78 11.75
C PRO A 310 -2.36 -11.35 11.52
N GLY A 311 -3.29 -11.98 12.23
CA GLY A 311 -4.72 -11.69 12.12
C GLY A 311 -5.43 -12.29 10.88
N SER A 312 -4.72 -12.99 9.99
CA SER A 312 -5.41 -13.79 8.97
C SER A 312 -6.00 -15.06 9.59
N THR A 313 -7.26 -15.37 9.28
CA THR A 313 -7.83 -16.68 9.61
C THR A 313 -7.01 -17.79 8.95
N GLU A 314 -6.91 -18.94 9.63
CA GLU A 314 -6.18 -20.11 9.17
C GLU A 314 -6.59 -20.47 7.73
N GLY A 315 -5.65 -20.42 6.78
CA GLY A 315 -5.92 -20.76 5.37
C GLY A 315 -5.35 -19.81 4.31
N ALA A 316 -4.65 -18.73 4.66
CA ALA A 316 -3.90 -17.96 3.67
C ALA A 316 -2.68 -18.75 3.17
N GLY A 317 -2.88 -19.62 2.18
CA GLY A 317 -1.78 -20.34 1.52
C GLY A 317 -1.00 -19.45 0.57
N GLU A 318 -1.69 -18.48 -0.04
CA GLU A 318 -1.18 -17.69 -1.15
C GLU A 318 -0.81 -16.26 -0.75
N PHE A 319 0.29 -15.79 -1.32
CA PHE A 319 0.74 -14.42 -1.12
C PHE A 319 -0.25 -13.42 -1.72
N ARG A 320 -0.71 -12.47 -0.90
CA ARG A 320 -1.51 -11.32 -1.34
C ARG A 320 -0.75 -10.03 -1.07
N PHE A 321 -0.57 -9.23 -2.12
CA PHE A 321 0.13 -7.94 -1.98
C PHE A 321 -0.61 -6.98 -1.05
N SER A 322 -1.94 -7.05 -0.99
CA SER A 322 -2.75 -6.22 -0.08
C SER A 322 -2.48 -6.52 1.39
N SER A 323 -2.37 -7.79 1.79
CA SER A 323 -2.04 -8.14 3.18
C SER A 323 -0.56 -7.91 3.50
N CYS A 324 0.33 -8.02 2.51
CA CYS A 324 1.73 -7.61 2.69
C CYS A 324 1.87 -6.09 2.84
N TYR A 325 1.07 -5.29 2.11
CA TYR A 325 1.01 -3.85 2.31
C TYR A 325 0.46 -3.49 3.68
N ASP A 326 -0.59 -4.18 4.13
CA ASP A 326 -1.17 -4.01 5.46
C ASP A 326 -0.15 -4.32 6.56
N LEU A 327 0.67 -5.37 6.40
CA LEU A 327 1.73 -5.74 7.34
C LEU A 327 2.78 -4.63 7.59
N VAL A 328 3.12 -3.82 6.58
CA VAL A 328 4.24 -2.86 6.65
C VAL A 328 3.83 -1.42 6.83
N ARG A 329 2.59 -1.06 6.50
CA ARG A 329 2.13 0.31 6.66
C ARG A 329 2.06 0.69 8.15
N PRO A 330 2.14 1.98 8.48
CA PRO A 330 1.70 2.46 9.78
C PRO A 330 0.23 2.13 10.03
N HIS A 331 -0.08 1.72 11.26
CA HIS A 331 -1.44 1.45 11.74
C HIS A 331 -1.85 2.56 12.70
N PHE A 332 -3.11 2.98 12.61
CA PHE A 332 -3.72 3.96 13.49
C PHE A 332 -5.04 3.43 14.01
N ASP A 333 -5.56 4.05 15.07
CA ASP A 333 -6.84 3.66 15.64
C ASP A 333 -7.99 3.84 14.63
N GLU A 334 -8.96 2.93 14.69
CA GLU A 334 -10.19 3.07 13.93
C GLU A 334 -10.99 4.28 14.43
N ILE A 335 -11.62 5.02 13.51
CA ILE A 335 -12.44 6.18 13.85
C ILE A 335 -13.89 5.77 14.14
N GLU A 336 -14.48 6.35 15.17
CA GLU A 336 -15.89 6.10 15.54
C GLU A 336 -16.85 6.63 14.45
N GLU A 337 -16.47 7.71 13.76
CA GLU A 337 -17.28 8.34 12.72
C GLU A 337 -17.18 7.64 11.35
N TYR A 338 -16.62 6.43 11.27
CA TYR A 338 -16.47 5.70 10.01
C TYR A 338 -17.78 5.60 9.23
N ASP A 339 -18.86 5.18 9.89
CA ASP A 339 -20.17 5.02 9.24
C ASP A 339 -20.79 6.35 8.81
N PHE A 340 -20.44 7.45 9.47
CA PHE A 340 -20.91 8.79 9.09
C PHE A 340 -20.20 9.27 7.81
N ILE A 341 -18.89 9.04 7.69
CA ILE A 341 -18.09 9.50 6.55
C ILE A 341 -18.22 8.55 5.35
N TRP A 342 -18.08 7.25 5.58
CA TRP A 342 -17.91 6.22 4.56
C TRP A 342 -19.10 5.26 4.44
N GLY A 343 -20.19 5.55 5.16
CA GLY A 343 -21.44 4.78 5.11
C GLY A 343 -21.98 4.61 3.69
N LYS A 344 -22.68 3.48 3.48
CA LYS A 344 -23.29 3.14 2.18
C LYS A 344 -24.37 4.15 1.78
N GLY A 345 -24.39 4.53 0.50
CA GLY A 345 -25.39 5.43 -0.09
C GLY A 345 -24.96 6.91 -0.15
N LEU A 346 -23.96 7.33 0.63
CA LEU A 346 -23.53 8.73 0.61
C LEU A 346 -22.69 9.05 -0.64
N ALA A 347 -23.08 10.07 -1.39
CA ALA A 347 -22.34 10.53 -2.56
C ALA A 347 -20.91 10.98 -2.19
N ARG A 348 -19.92 10.71 -3.06
CA ARG A 348 -18.50 11.00 -2.79
C ARG A 348 -18.23 12.46 -2.37
N LYS A 349 -18.94 13.43 -2.98
CA LYS A 349 -18.82 14.85 -2.64
C LYS A 349 -19.17 15.13 -1.16
N MET A 350 -20.18 14.44 -0.63
CA MET A 350 -20.65 14.57 0.74
C MET A 350 -19.75 13.80 1.70
N GLN A 351 -19.29 12.60 1.32
CA GLN A 351 -18.30 11.85 2.11
C GLN A 351 -17.03 12.67 2.35
N LEU A 352 -16.52 13.35 1.32
CA LEU A 352 -15.32 14.18 1.47
C LEU A 352 -15.57 15.48 2.25
N SER A 353 -16.80 15.98 2.25
CA SER A 353 -17.21 17.11 3.12
C SER A 353 -17.30 16.68 4.58
N ALA A 354 -17.97 15.56 4.86
CA ALA A 354 -18.03 14.93 6.18
C ALA A 354 -16.63 14.56 6.69
N TYR A 355 -15.77 14.06 5.81
CA TYR A 355 -14.37 13.76 6.12
C TYR A 355 -13.60 15.01 6.61
N LYS A 356 -13.71 16.12 5.88
CA LYS A 356 -13.10 17.38 6.29
C LYS A 356 -13.71 17.94 7.57
N LEU A 357 -15.02 17.75 7.77
CA LEU A 357 -15.70 18.15 9.01
C LEU A 357 -15.13 17.39 10.21
N VAL A 358 -15.10 16.05 10.16
CA VAL A 358 -14.64 15.18 11.26
C VAL A 358 -13.19 15.48 11.64
N LEU A 359 -12.32 15.72 10.66
CA LEU A 359 -10.93 16.08 10.93
C LEU A 359 -10.75 17.55 11.37
N GLY A 360 -11.81 18.35 11.39
CA GLY A 360 -11.76 19.78 11.65
C GLY A 360 -10.88 20.51 10.62
N ARG A 361 -10.97 20.14 9.34
CA ARG A 361 -10.14 20.63 8.21
C ARG A 361 -10.93 21.37 7.13
N MET A 362 -12.16 21.79 7.44
CA MET A 362 -12.89 22.76 6.60
C MET A 362 -12.20 24.13 6.68
N LEU A 363 -12.11 24.84 5.54
CA LEU A 363 -11.43 26.14 5.46
C LEU A 363 -12.39 27.29 5.85
N THR A 364 -12.93 27.23 7.06
CA THR A 364 -13.75 28.30 7.65
C THR A 364 -12.91 29.56 7.88
N ARG A 365 -13.56 30.73 8.03
CA ARG A 365 -12.85 32.02 8.19
C ARG A 365 -11.85 32.02 9.33
N ASP A 366 -12.20 31.48 10.51
CA ASP A 366 -11.27 31.35 11.64
C ASP A 366 -10.01 30.54 11.27
N ARG A 367 -10.15 29.52 10.43
CA ARG A 367 -9.05 28.68 9.99
C ARG A 367 -8.21 29.36 8.91
N LEU A 368 -8.83 30.08 7.98
CA LEU A 368 -8.14 30.88 6.97
C LEU A 368 -7.26 31.95 7.64
N LEU A 369 -7.78 32.63 8.66
CA LEU A 369 -7.03 33.58 9.48
C LEU A 369 -5.80 32.93 10.14
N ARG A 370 -5.93 31.72 10.69
CA ARG A 370 -4.78 30.96 11.24
C ARG A 370 -3.72 30.60 10.20
N PHE A 371 -4.11 30.48 8.93
CA PHE A 371 -3.18 30.29 7.82
C PHE A 371 -2.60 31.60 7.28
N GLY A 372 -2.89 32.74 7.91
CA GLY A 372 -2.43 34.06 7.46
C GLY A 372 -3.14 34.58 6.21
N VAL A 373 -4.27 33.98 5.84
CA VAL A 373 -5.09 34.47 4.73
C VAL A 373 -5.89 35.67 5.22
N HIS A 374 -5.85 36.76 4.45
CA HIS A 374 -6.64 37.96 4.76
C HIS A 374 -8.14 37.65 4.60
N VAL A 375 -8.88 37.82 5.70
CA VAL A 375 -10.34 37.72 5.73
C VAL A 375 -10.88 39.07 6.21
N PRO A 376 -11.55 39.86 5.35
CA PRO A 376 -11.99 41.21 5.69
C PRO A 376 -12.96 41.27 6.89
N ASP A 377 -13.86 40.28 6.99
CA ASP A 377 -14.83 40.16 8.08
C ASP A 377 -14.81 38.73 8.62
N PRO A 378 -14.51 38.48 9.91
CA PRO A 378 -14.53 37.13 10.47
C PRO A 378 -15.94 36.53 10.64
N LYS A 379 -17.01 37.32 10.48
CA LYS A 379 -18.40 36.88 10.70
C LYS A 379 -18.84 35.75 9.76
N CYS A 380 -19.76 34.92 10.21
CA CYS A 380 -20.39 33.87 9.44
C CYS A 380 -21.16 34.45 8.26
N VAL A 381 -20.88 33.98 7.04
CA VAL A 381 -21.54 34.47 5.82
C VAL A 381 -23.02 34.09 5.74
N LEU A 382 -23.49 33.17 6.60
CA LEU A 382 -24.88 32.74 6.61
C LEU A 382 -25.76 33.67 7.45
N CYS A 383 -25.33 34.01 8.66
CA CYS A 383 -26.12 34.81 9.61
C CYS A 383 -25.59 36.23 9.84
N GLU A 384 -24.33 36.52 9.52
CA GLU A 384 -23.68 37.82 9.69
C GLU A 384 -23.65 38.34 11.15
N THR A 385 -23.91 37.49 12.14
CA THR A 385 -23.98 37.86 13.56
C THR A 385 -22.74 37.49 14.37
N GLU A 386 -22.21 36.28 14.20
CA GLU A 386 -21.09 35.73 14.99
C GLU A 386 -19.93 35.33 14.09
N ASN A 387 -18.73 35.16 14.65
CA ASN A 387 -17.55 34.73 13.90
C ASN A 387 -17.68 33.29 13.36
N GLU A 388 -17.26 33.08 12.11
CA GLU A 388 -17.35 31.77 11.47
C GLU A 388 -16.31 30.80 12.03
N SER A 389 -16.80 29.71 12.63
CA SER A 389 -16.03 28.50 12.96
C SER A 389 -16.76 27.28 12.42
N ILE A 390 -16.14 26.10 12.46
CA ILE A 390 -16.84 24.85 12.09
C ILE A 390 -18.07 24.63 12.98
N GLY A 391 -17.93 24.81 14.30
CA GLY A 391 -19.04 24.65 15.24
C GLY A 391 -20.18 25.63 14.93
N HIS A 392 -19.84 26.90 14.71
CA HIS A 392 -20.82 27.91 14.38
C HIS A 392 -21.49 27.65 13.02
N LEU A 393 -20.71 27.51 11.95
CA LEU A 393 -21.22 27.40 10.58
C LEU A 393 -22.20 26.25 10.39
N PHE A 394 -21.94 25.08 11.00
CA PHE A 394 -22.74 23.88 10.78
C PHE A 394 -23.80 23.61 11.84
N PHE A 395 -23.59 24.04 13.09
CA PHE A 395 -24.42 23.58 14.20
C PHE A 395 -25.03 24.71 15.05
N GLN A 396 -24.34 25.83 15.25
CA GLN A 396 -24.84 26.90 16.12
C GLN A 396 -25.55 28.03 15.36
N CYS A 397 -25.13 28.31 14.12
CA CYS A 397 -25.70 29.32 13.24
C CYS A 397 -27.21 29.09 13.07
N HIS A 398 -28.02 30.11 13.34
CA HIS A 398 -29.48 29.98 13.29
C HIS A 398 -30.00 29.56 11.90
N VAL A 399 -29.32 29.96 10.83
CA VAL A 399 -29.66 29.57 9.45
C VAL A 399 -29.38 28.08 9.22
N ALA A 400 -28.16 27.62 9.51
CA ALA A 400 -27.80 26.21 9.36
C ALA A 400 -28.61 25.30 10.29
N TRP A 401 -28.85 25.74 11.54
CA TRP A 401 -29.67 25.02 12.50
C TRP A 401 -31.12 24.91 12.04
N SER A 402 -31.70 25.94 11.43
CA SER A 402 -33.07 25.87 10.90
C SER A 402 -33.21 24.77 9.83
N ILE A 403 -32.16 24.59 9.00
CA ILE A 403 -32.11 23.53 7.99
C ILE A 403 -32.05 22.16 8.65
N TRP A 404 -31.13 21.96 9.60
CA TRP A 404 -31.00 20.69 10.32
C TRP A 404 -32.25 20.35 11.14
N ALA A 405 -32.82 21.32 11.85
CA ALA A 405 -34.02 21.15 12.65
C ALA A 405 -35.23 20.77 11.79
N GLU A 406 -35.38 21.38 10.60
CA GLU A 406 -36.45 21.03 9.68
C GLU A 406 -36.27 19.62 9.10
N GLN A 407 -35.06 19.26 8.67
CA GLN A 407 -34.74 17.90 8.21
C GLN A 407 -35.04 16.86 9.29
N SER A 408 -34.67 17.15 10.53
CA SER A 408 -34.84 16.23 11.65
C SER A 408 -36.32 16.08 12.05
N ARG A 409 -37.10 17.17 12.09
CA ARG A 409 -38.55 17.11 12.33
C ARG A 409 -39.30 16.33 11.26
N ARG A 410 -39.04 16.62 9.99
CA ARG A 410 -39.76 16.01 8.87
C ARG A 410 -39.49 14.52 8.73
N TYR A 411 -38.25 14.09 8.95
CA TYR A 411 -37.81 12.77 8.51
C TYR A 411 -37.23 11.89 9.60
N LEU A 412 -36.86 12.45 10.74
CA LEU A 412 -36.22 11.72 11.84
C LEU A 412 -37.10 11.63 13.10
N GLY A 413 -38.27 12.28 13.10
CA GLY A 413 -39.25 12.19 14.20
C GLY A 413 -38.92 13.05 15.43
N GLY A 414 -37.96 13.96 15.33
CA GLY A 414 -37.56 14.85 16.42
C GLY A 414 -36.29 15.64 16.09
N VAL A 415 -35.95 16.62 16.92
CA VAL A 415 -34.69 17.40 16.81
C VAL A 415 -33.90 17.18 18.09
N GLY A 416 -32.60 16.86 17.96
CA GLY A 416 -31.68 16.89 19.09
C GLY A 416 -31.65 18.30 19.72
N ARG A 417 -31.50 18.38 21.05
CA ARG A 417 -31.41 19.67 21.76
C ARG A 417 -30.05 20.34 21.56
N GLU A 418 -29.01 19.53 21.36
CA GLU A 418 -27.63 19.96 21.30
C GLU A 418 -27.24 20.52 19.93
N ARG A 419 -26.46 21.60 19.95
CA ARG A 419 -25.91 22.27 18.76
C ARG A 419 -24.41 22.00 18.59
N ASP A 420 -24.03 20.75 18.83
CA ASP A 420 -22.66 20.25 18.67
C ASP A 420 -22.63 18.98 17.82
N PHE A 421 -21.58 18.84 17.01
CA PHE A 421 -21.42 17.70 16.10
C PHE A 421 -21.41 16.35 16.83
N ARG A 422 -20.64 16.24 17.91
CA ARG A 422 -20.44 14.98 18.62
C ARG A 422 -21.71 14.60 19.36
N GLU A 423 -22.37 15.56 19.98
CA GLU A 423 -23.65 15.32 20.65
C GLU A 423 -24.76 14.93 19.66
N ILE A 424 -24.79 15.52 18.47
CA ILE A 424 -25.73 15.11 17.40
C ILE A 424 -25.42 13.68 16.93
N LEU A 425 -24.15 13.33 16.69
CA LEU A 425 -23.78 11.98 16.32
C LEU A 425 -24.09 10.96 17.42
N LYS A 426 -23.85 11.32 18.67
CA LYS A 426 -24.19 10.53 19.84
C LYS A 426 -25.69 10.34 19.95
N TRP A 427 -26.50 11.39 19.80
CA TRP A 427 -27.95 11.29 19.75
C TRP A 427 -28.42 10.32 18.66
N ILE A 428 -27.86 10.41 17.44
CA ILE A 428 -28.16 9.46 16.35
C ILE A 428 -27.76 8.02 16.73
N GLY A 429 -26.65 7.85 17.45
CA GLY A 429 -26.16 6.56 17.92
C GLY A 429 -26.95 5.96 19.09
N ASP A 430 -27.46 6.81 19.99
CA ASP A 430 -28.17 6.44 21.22
C ASP A 430 -29.64 6.13 20.98
N CYS A 431 -30.20 6.51 19.84
CA CYS A 431 -31.50 6.06 19.36
C CYS A 431 -31.55 4.54 19.02
N ARG A 432 -30.78 3.71 19.75
CA ARG A 432 -30.59 2.25 19.58
C ARG A 432 -31.87 1.41 19.59
N GLY A 433 -33.02 1.99 19.95
CA GLY A 433 -34.34 1.38 19.83
C GLY A 433 -34.99 1.53 18.43
N GLN A 434 -34.40 2.31 17.53
CA GLN A 434 -34.86 2.46 16.15
C GLN A 434 -34.01 1.61 15.18
N GLU A 435 -34.67 1.06 14.16
CA GLU A 435 -34.09 0.16 13.16
C GLU A 435 -32.76 0.71 12.59
N GLN A 436 -31.76 -0.15 12.31
CA GLN A 436 -30.45 0.25 11.75
C GLN A 436 -30.58 1.10 10.47
N SER A 437 -31.70 0.95 9.75
CA SER A 437 -32.12 1.77 8.62
C SER A 437 -32.27 3.26 8.99
N TRP A 438 -32.81 3.58 10.17
CA TRP A 438 -33.04 4.94 10.64
C TRP A 438 -31.73 5.66 10.92
N ALA A 439 -30.81 5.06 11.68
CA ALA A 439 -29.52 5.69 12.01
C ALA A 439 -28.71 5.99 10.74
N ARG A 440 -28.78 5.10 9.74
CA ARG A 440 -28.20 5.32 8.41
C ARG A 440 -28.82 6.52 7.70
N ARG A 441 -30.16 6.63 7.67
CA ARG A 441 -30.86 7.78 7.07
C ARG A 441 -30.53 9.10 7.78
N ALA A 442 -30.45 9.08 9.11
CA ALA A 442 -30.07 10.24 9.92
C ALA A 442 -28.66 10.74 9.58
N ARG A 443 -27.66 9.83 9.56
CA ARG A 443 -26.28 10.15 9.15
C ARG A 443 -26.21 10.71 7.73
N LEU A 444 -26.95 10.11 6.80
CA LEU A 444 -27.00 10.56 5.41
C LEU A 444 -27.55 11.98 5.29
N ARG A 445 -28.67 12.29 5.96
CA ARG A 445 -29.26 13.65 5.98
C ARG A 445 -28.38 14.67 6.69
N LEU A 446 -27.69 14.27 7.75
CA LEU A 446 -26.71 15.13 8.42
C LEU A 446 -25.55 15.47 7.48
N ALA A 447 -24.96 14.47 6.82
CA ALA A 447 -23.88 14.67 5.86
C ALA A 447 -24.31 15.51 4.65
N ALA A 448 -25.53 15.32 4.16
CA ALA A 448 -26.10 16.15 3.10
C ALA A 448 -26.27 17.60 3.57
N SER A 449 -26.85 17.84 4.76
CA SER A 449 -26.97 19.18 5.35
C SER A 449 -25.61 19.87 5.45
N VAL A 450 -24.59 19.20 5.97
CA VAL A 450 -23.21 19.71 6.04
C VAL A 450 -22.69 20.10 4.66
N TRP A 451 -22.86 19.23 3.65
CA TRP A 451 -22.40 19.53 2.30
C TRP A 451 -23.11 20.74 1.68
N HIS A 452 -24.44 20.82 1.81
CA HIS A 452 -25.23 21.92 1.24
C HIS A 452 -24.99 23.25 1.95
N VAL A 453 -24.86 23.25 3.28
CA VAL A 453 -24.48 24.43 4.08
C VAL A 453 -23.09 24.91 3.70
N TRP A 454 -22.12 23.99 3.57
CA TRP A 454 -20.76 24.34 3.13
C TRP A 454 -20.76 24.91 1.71
N ARG A 455 -21.51 24.29 0.80
CA ARG A 455 -21.65 24.77 -0.58
C ARG A 455 -22.26 26.17 -0.61
N GLU A 456 -23.32 26.41 0.14
CA GLU A 456 -23.96 27.73 0.22
C GLU A 456 -22.99 28.80 0.75
N SER A 457 -22.26 28.51 1.83
CA SER A 457 -21.24 29.45 2.36
C SER A 457 -20.23 29.83 1.27
N ASN A 458 -19.69 28.84 0.54
CA ASN A 458 -18.75 29.13 -0.55
C ASN A 458 -19.40 29.91 -1.71
N ARG A 459 -20.66 29.62 -2.06
CA ARG A 459 -21.36 30.36 -3.13
C ARG A 459 -21.57 31.82 -2.77
N ARG A 460 -21.93 32.13 -1.53
CA ARG A 460 -22.05 33.53 -1.07
C ARG A 460 -20.71 34.25 -1.13
N ILE A 461 -19.62 33.57 -0.75
CA ILE A 461 -18.27 34.16 -0.71
C ILE A 461 -17.71 34.39 -2.12
N TYR A 462 -17.79 33.40 -3.01
CA TYR A 462 -17.08 33.41 -4.29
C TYR A 462 -17.95 33.75 -5.50
N GLU A 463 -19.27 33.50 -5.43
CA GLU A 463 -20.21 33.76 -6.53
C GLU A 463 -21.13 34.95 -6.23
N GLY A 464 -21.19 35.43 -4.99
CA GLY A 464 -22.14 36.47 -4.57
C GLY A 464 -23.60 36.02 -4.63
N LEU A 465 -23.85 34.70 -4.71
CA LEU A 465 -25.19 34.13 -4.84
C LEU A 465 -25.71 33.64 -3.49
N THR A 466 -26.97 33.97 -3.19
CA THR A 466 -27.65 33.58 -1.96
C THR A 466 -28.88 32.73 -2.25
N THR A 467 -28.96 31.57 -1.63
CA THR A 467 -30.14 30.69 -1.65
C THR A 467 -30.89 30.81 -0.32
N PRO A 468 -32.22 31.02 -0.31
CA PRO A 468 -32.99 31.00 0.93
C PRO A 468 -32.99 29.59 1.56
N PRO A 469 -33.17 29.46 2.90
CA PRO A 469 -33.11 28.17 3.59
C PRO A 469 -34.03 27.09 3.00
N VAL A 470 -35.23 27.48 2.54
CA VAL A 470 -36.19 26.58 1.87
C VAL A 470 -35.62 25.97 0.58
N GLY A 471 -34.89 26.76 -0.21
CA GLY A 471 -34.21 26.26 -1.41
C GLY A 471 -33.08 25.30 -1.09
N ILE A 472 -32.36 25.54 0.02
CA ILE A 472 -31.31 24.62 0.50
C ILE A 472 -31.92 23.29 0.94
N LEU A 473 -33.04 23.33 1.68
CA LEU A 473 -33.80 22.16 2.10
C LEU A 473 -34.27 21.32 0.90
N HIS A 474 -34.84 21.96 -0.11
CA HIS A 474 -35.26 21.29 -1.35
C HIS A 474 -34.09 20.58 -2.05
N ASN A 475 -32.93 21.25 -2.13
CA ASN A 475 -31.72 20.66 -2.70
C ASN A 475 -31.23 19.45 -1.91
N ILE A 476 -31.28 19.51 -0.57
CA ILE A 476 -30.96 18.36 0.30
C ILE A 476 -31.91 17.20 0.02
N GLU A 477 -33.22 17.46 -0.01
CA GLU A 477 -34.25 16.45 -0.24
C GLU A 477 -34.05 15.74 -1.58
N SER A 478 -33.83 16.51 -2.66
CA SER A 478 -33.55 15.97 -3.99
C SER A 478 -32.34 15.04 -4.00
N ASP A 479 -31.22 15.45 -3.38
CA ASP A 479 -30.00 14.64 -3.34
C ASP A 479 -30.21 13.38 -2.47
N VAL A 480 -30.87 13.51 -1.32
CA VAL A 480 -31.17 12.40 -0.38
C VAL A 480 -32.05 11.33 -1.02
N LEU A 481 -33.07 11.72 -1.80
CA LEU A 481 -33.96 10.80 -2.50
C LEU A 481 -33.20 9.94 -3.52
N VAL A 482 -32.28 10.55 -4.28
CA VAL A 482 -31.45 9.81 -5.25
C VAL A 482 -30.49 8.83 -4.56
N MET A 483 -30.05 9.14 -3.34
CA MET A 483 -29.09 8.34 -2.57
C MET A 483 -29.73 7.23 -1.72
N SER A 484 -31.05 7.24 -1.57
CA SER A 484 -31.82 6.32 -0.72
C SER A 484 -32.75 5.42 -1.54
N PRO A 485 -32.23 4.51 -2.38
CA PRO A 485 -33.04 3.48 -3.02
C PRO A 485 -33.56 2.45 -2.02
#